data_AF-A0A2G7H4J6-F1
#
_entry.id   AF-A0A2G7H4J6-F1
#
_cell.length_a   1.000
_cell.length_b   1.000
_cell.length_c   1.000
_cell.angle_alpha   90.00
_cell.angle_beta   90.00
_cell.angle_gamma   90.00
#
_symmetry.space_group_name_H-M   'P 1'
#
loop_
_entity.id
_entity.type
_entity.pdbx_description
1 polymer ?
#
loop_
_entity_poly.entity_id
_entity_poly.type
_entity_poly.pdbx_seq_one_letter_code
_entity_poly.pdbx_strand_id
1 'polypeptide(L)'
;MSYLSYYNRMLARGYHLGATIDHDNHNMTLTPYTRQISCTGTSINRNDLLDAMKKMRFYASEDSAAKVTFLLNKEPVGSVFTGVGTPEISVSTATTSPVYSIKLFYGTLAR
;
A
#
# COMPACT_ATOMS: atom_id res chain seq x y z
N MET A 1 -6.85 -11.55 -18.77
CA MET A 1 -5.61 -11.13 -18.08
C MET A 1 -5.95 -10.87 -16.61
N SER A 2 -5.22 -11.47 -15.66
CA SER A 2 -5.44 -11.18 -14.24
C SER A 2 -4.56 -10.01 -13.81
N TYR A 3 -5.14 -8.96 -13.21
CA TYR A 3 -4.41 -7.80 -12.70
C TYR A 3 -3.27 -8.21 -11.74
N LEU A 4 -3.52 -9.23 -10.91
CA LEU A 4 -2.53 -9.75 -9.97
C LEU A 4 -1.33 -10.41 -10.68
N SER A 5 -1.58 -11.14 -11.78
CA SER A 5 -0.50 -11.74 -12.57
C SER A 5 0.40 -10.68 -13.21
N TYR A 6 -0.18 -9.56 -13.65
CA TYR A 6 0.58 -8.45 -14.20
C TYR A 6 1.40 -7.73 -13.10
N TYR A 7 0.78 -7.49 -11.94
CA TYR A 7 1.46 -6.90 -10.77
C TYR A 7 2.69 -7.71 -10.38
N ASN A 8 2.55 -9.03 -10.21
CA ASN A 8 3.67 -9.91 -9.85
C ASN A 8 4.77 -9.93 -10.92
N ARG A 9 4.43 -9.87 -12.21
CA ARG A 9 5.43 -9.80 -13.29
C ARG A 9 6.20 -8.48 -13.28
N MET A 10 5.54 -7.37 -12.97
CA MET A 10 6.19 -6.07 -12.85
C MET A 10 7.11 -6.02 -11.63
N LEU A 11 6.69 -6.57 -10.49
CA LEU A 11 7.58 -6.77 -9.33
C LEU A 11 8.80 -7.61 -9.69
N ALA A 12 8.62 -8.71 -10.44
CA ALA A 12 9.74 -9.58 -10.86
C ALA A 12 10.74 -8.87 -11.79
N ARG A 13 10.30 -7.83 -12.51
CA ARG A 13 11.14 -6.97 -13.35
C ARG A 13 11.85 -5.85 -12.57
N GLY A 14 11.68 -5.80 -11.25
CA GLY A 14 12.30 -4.79 -10.38
C GLY A 14 11.55 -3.46 -10.32
N TYR A 15 10.31 -3.39 -10.81
CA TYR A 15 9.49 -2.19 -10.64
C TYR A 15 8.99 -2.06 -9.20
N HIS A 16 9.00 -0.83 -8.68
CA HIS A 16 8.28 -0.49 -7.45
C HIS A 16 6.86 -0.03 -7.80
N LEU A 17 5.86 -0.69 -7.22
CA LEU A 17 4.46 -0.49 -7.59
C LEU A 17 3.63 -0.15 -6.35
N GLY A 18 3.11 1.07 -6.29
CA GLY A 18 2.13 1.46 -5.28
C GLY A 18 0.73 0.97 -5.65
N ALA A 19 0.00 0.42 -4.69
CA ALA A 19 -1.40 0.08 -4.87
C ALA A 19 -2.28 1.33 -4.68
N THR A 20 -3.05 1.68 -5.72
CA THR A 20 -3.99 2.81 -5.70
C THR A 20 -5.41 2.30 -5.87
N ILE A 21 -6.36 2.97 -5.23
CA ILE A 21 -7.79 2.76 -5.44
C ILE A 21 -8.49 4.11 -5.36
N ASP A 22 -9.45 4.32 -6.25
CA ASP A 22 -10.32 5.49 -6.22
C ASP A 22 -11.76 5.05 -6.52
N HIS A 23 -12.69 6.00 -6.43
CA HIS A 23 -14.11 5.72 -6.61
C HIS A 23 -14.57 5.85 -8.07
N ASP A 24 -13.78 6.50 -8.93
CA ASP A 24 -14.15 6.82 -10.31
C ASP A 24 -15.58 7.42 -10.44
N ASN A 25 -15.92 8.31 -9.49
CA ASN A 25 -17.27 8.83 -9.37
C ASN A 25 -17.60 9.79 -10.51
N HIS A 26 -18.55 9.41 -11.36
CA HIS A 26 -19.10 10.24 -12.44
C HIS A 26 -20.35 11.03 -12.02
N ASN A 27 -20.78 10.86 -10.77
CA ASN A 27 -21.88 11.61 -10.16
C ASN A 27 -21.53 11.97 -8.71
N MET A 28 -22.08 13.08 -8.22
CA MET A 28 -21.81 13.61 -6.89
C MET A 28 -22.61 12.89 -5.81
N THR A 29 -22.51 11.56 -5.76
CA THR A 29 -23.16 10.75 -4.73
C THR A 29 -22.23 10.64 -3.53
N LEU A 30 -22.56 11.32 -2.44
CA LEU A 30 -21.76 11.39 -1.21
C LEU A 30 -21.93 10.14 -0.32
N THR A 31 -21.81 8.94 -0.89
CA THR A 31 -21.78 7.71 -0.08
C THR A 31 -20.51 7.66 0.79
N PRO A 32 -20.56 7.01 1.97
CA PRO A 32 -19.38 6.88 2.82
C PRO A 32 -18.20 6.30 2.04
N TYR A 33 -17.07 7.02 2.06
CA TYR A 33 -15.88 6.68 1.30
C TYR A 33 -15.26 5.39 1.82
N THR A 34 -15.64 4.24 1.29
CA THR A 34 -15.01 2.96 1.67
C THR A 34 -13.65 2.83 0.98
N ARG A 35 -13.53 3.26 -0.27
CA ARG A 35 -12.32 3.15 -1.11
C ARG A 35 -11.44 4.38 -1.04
N GLN A 36 -10.22 4.23 -0.52
CA GLN A 36 -9.29 5.34 -0.38
C GLN A 36 -7.82 4.91 -0.50
N ILE A 37 -6.98 5.87 -0.93
CA ILE A 37 -5.54 5.81 -0.73
C ILE A 37 -5.23 6.44 0.62
N SER A 38 -4.67 5.65 1.53
CA SER A 38 -4.19 6.11 2.82
C SER A 38 -2.69 6.41 2.72
N CYS A 39 -2.32 7.68 2.88
CA CYS A 39 -0.91 8.11 2.89
C CYS A 39 -0.38 8.17 4.33
N THR A 40 0.84 7.68 4.53
CA THR A 40 1.55 7.79 5.82
C THR A 40 2.27 9.14 5.87
N GLY A 41 1.65 10.13 6.52
CA GLY A 41 2.18 11.49 6.65
C GLY A 41 1.90 12.08 8.03
N THR A 42 2.55 13.20 8.34
CA THR A 42 2.42 13.88 9.64
C THR A 42 1.19 14.79 9.73
N SER A 43 0.71 15.31 8.60
CA SER A 43 -0.44 16.21 8.56
C SER A 43 -1.21 16.12 7.24
N ILE A 44 -2.46 16.57 7.25
CA ILE A 44 -3.34 16.61 6.07
C ILE A 44 -3.05 17.89 5.29
N ASN A 45 -1.95 17.89 4.52
CA ASN A 45 -1.60 19.00 3.65
C ASN A 45 -1.03 18.48 2.30
N ARG A 46 -1.02 19.36 1.29
CA ARG A 46 -0.57 19.01 -0.07
C ARG A 46 0.87 18.51 -0.15
N ASN A 47 1.79 19.14 0.59
CA ASN A 47 3.20 18.78 0.55
C ASN A 47 3.42 17.39 1.16
N ASP A 48 2.79 17.10 2.30
CA ASP A 48 2.84 15.79 2.95
C ASP A 48 2.23 14.71 2.04
N LEU A 49 1.11 15.02 1.37
CA LEU A 49 0.49 14.11 0.40
C LEU A 49 1.44 13.81 -0.77
N LEU A 50 1.99 14.84 -1.41
CA LEU A 50 2.89 14.68 -2.54
C LEU A 50 4.19 13.96 -2.16
N ASP A 51 4.73 14.24 -0.97
CA ASP A 51 5.92 13.56 -0.45
C ASP A 51 5.64 12.07 -0.22
N ALA A 52 4.52 11.75 0.42
CA ALA A 52 4.10 10.37 0.65
C ALA A 52 3.91 9.62 -0.68
N MET A 53 3.26 10.24 -1.67
CA MET A 53 3.08 9.63 -2.99
C MET A 53 4.41 9.40 -3.72
N LYS A 54 5.30 10.40 -3.76
CA LYS A 54 6.62 10.28 -4.41
C LYS A 54 7.49 9.20 -3.77
N LYS A 55 7.40 9.05 -2.45
CA LYS A 55 8.13 8.04 -1.69
C LYS A 55 7.40 6.70 -1.60
N MET A 56 6.24 6.55 -2.27
CA MET A 56 5.38 5.35 -2.20
C MET A 56 4.99 4.94 -0.77
N ARG A 57 4.82 5.93 0.12
CA ARG A 57 4.40 5.77 1.52
C ARG A 57 2.89 5.80 1.62
N PHE A 58 2.23 4.90 0.91
CA PHE A 58 0.77 4.81 0.88
C PHE A 58 0.30 3.38 0.63
N TYR A 59 -0.97 3.12 0.93
CA TYR A 59 -1.65 1.87 0.62
C TYR A 59 -3.11 2.15 0.24
N ALA A 60 -3.70 1.23 -0.54
CA ALA A 60 -5.12 1.22 -0.85
C ALA A 60 -5.90 0.50 0.27
N SER A 61 -7.04 1.04 0.66
CA SER A 61 -7.95 0.45 1.63
C SER A 61 -9.40 0.57 1.16
N GLU A 62 -10.20 -0.46 1.43
CA GLU A 62 -11.68 -0.40 1.38
C GLU A 62 -12.31 -0.16 2.77
N ASP A 63 -11.47 -0.02 3.80
CA ASP A 63 -11.86 0.34 5.16
C ASP A 63 -11.31 1.74 5.48
N SER A 64 -12.22 2.69 5.66
CA SER A 64 -11.89 4.09 5.93
C SER A 64 -11.32 4.32 7.33
N ALA A 65 -11.58 3.41 8.28
CA ALA A 65 -11.07 3.48 9.64
C ALA A 65 -9.70 2.80 9.76
N ALA A 66 -9.31 1.97 8.78
CA ALA A 66 -8.06 1.24 8.82
C ALA A 66 -6.84 2.15 8.69
N LYS A 67 -5.98 2.07 9.70
CA LYS A 67 -4.62 2.62 9.72
C LYS A 67 -3.65 1.46 9.79
N VAL A 68 -2.99 1.16 8.69
CA VAL A 68 -2.02 0.07 8.59
C VAL A 68 -0.60 0.63 8.51
N THR A 69 0.30 0.08 9.31
CA THR A 69 1.73 0.36 9.25
C THR A 69 2.44 -0.89 8.77
N PHE A 70 3.21 -0.76 7.69
CA PHE A 70 4.05 -1.80 7.13
C PHE A 70 5.52 -1.42 7.33
N LEU A 71 6.28 -2.30 7.97
CA LEU A 71 7.71 -2.13 8.17
C LEU A 71 8.48 -3.33 7.62
N LEU A 72 9.59 -3.05 6.96
CA LEU A 72 10.61 -4.03 6.57
C LEU A 72 11.92 -3.64 7.26
N ASN A 73 12.43 -4.47 8.16
CA ASN A 73 13.62 -4.13 8.98
C ASN A 73 13.50 -2.74 9.64
N LYS A 74 12.31 -2.39 10.13
CA LYS A 74 11.95 -1.08 10.72
C LYS A 74 11.90 0.09 9.73
N GLU A 75 12.15 -0.14 8.45
CA GLU A 75 11.96 0.85 7.39
C GLU A 75 10.49 0.88 6.93
N PRO A 76 9.89 2.06 6.68
CA PRO A 76 8.53 2.17 6.19
C PRO A 76 8.39 1.68 4.74
N VAL A 77 7.15 1.37 4.35
CA VAL A 77 6.83 1.06 2.94
C VAL A 77 7.33 2.14 1.99
N GLY A 78 7.85 1.72 0.84
CA GLY A 78 8.43 2.61 -0.16
C GLY A 78 9.91 2.94 0.05
N SER A 79 10.51 2.58 1.21
CA SER A 79 11.96 2.65 1.39
C SER A 79 12.68 1.65 0.48
N VAL A 80 13.86 2.05 -0.02
CA VAL A 80 14.81 1.17 -0.71
C VAL A 80 15.90 0.83 0.28
N PHE A 81 16.05 -0.46 0.58
CA PHE A 81 16.95 -0.95 1.62
C PHE A 81 17.79 -2.12 1.13
N THR A 82 19.04 -2.18 1.59
CA THR A 82 19.94 -3.32 1.43
C THR A 82 20.46 -3.72 2.80
N GLY A 83 20.41 -5.01 3.13
CA GLY A 83 20.90 -5.52 4.40
C GLY A 83 21.36 -6.96 4.29
N VAL A 84 21.99 -7.42 5.36
CA VAL A 84 22.42 -8.81 5.52
C VAL A 84 21.43 -9.56 6.41
N GLY A 85 21.19 -10.84 6.10
CA GLY A 85 20.27 -11.69 6.87
C GLY A 85 18.83 -11.71 6.35
N THR A 86 17.96 -12.41 7.08
CA THR A 86 16.55 -12.57 6.73
C THR A 86 15.78 -11.27 7.02
N PRO A 87 14.94 -10.77 6.10
CA PRO A 87 14.13 -9.59 6.35
C PRO A 87 13.09 -9.81 7.45
N GLU A 88 13.01 -8.88 8.39
CA GLU A 88 11.95 -8.78 9.39
C GLU A 88 10.78 -7.99 8.80
N ILE A 89 9.62 -8.63 8.66
CA ILE A 89 8.39 -7.97 8.20
C ILE A 89 7.47 -7.79 9.41
N SER A 90 7.08 -6.54 9.67
CA SER A 90 6.14 -6.20 10.73
C SER A 90 4.95 -5.45 10.16
N VAL A 91 3.75 -5.86 10.55
CA VAL A 91 2.49 -5.25 10.15
C VAL A 91 1.67 -4.98 11.40
N SER A 92 1.26 -3.72 11.58
CA SER A 92 0.35 -3.32 12.66
C SER A 92 -0.84 -2.58 12.10
N THR A 93 -1.99 -2.76 12.73
CA THR A 93 -3.28 -2.23 12.26
C THR A 93 -4.02 -1.58 13.41
N ALA A 94 -4.56 -0.39 13.17
CA ALA A 94 -5.65 0.17 13.95
C ALA A 94 -6.88 0.26 13.05
N THR A 95 -7.86 -0.61 13.28
CA THR A 95 -9.12 -0.68 12.51
C THR A 95 -10.25 -1.14 13.43
N THR A 96 -11.49 -0.84 13.05
CA THR A 96 -12.71 -1.39 13.65
C THR A 96 -13.11 -2.74 13.05
N SER A 97 -12.53 -3.13 11.92
CA SER A 97 -12.83 -4.37 11.20
C SER A 97 -11.90 -5.51 11.66
N PRO A 98 -12.40 -6.75 11.77
CA PRO A 98 -11.55 -7.90 12.12
C PRO A 98 -10.48 -8.17 11.04
N VAL A 99 -9.27 -8.47 11.48
CA VAL A 99 -8.16 -8.90 10.61
C VAL A 99 -8.10 -10.41 10.54
N TYR A 100 -8.43 -11.00 9.39
CA TYR A 100 -8.45 -12.47 9.22
C TYR A 100 -7.16 -13.06 8.65
N SER A 101 -6.48 -12.33 7.77
CA SER A 101 -5.26 -12.84 7.13
C SER A 101 -4.36 -11.71 6.65
N ILE A 102 -3.05 -11.96 6.68
CA ILE A 102 -2.03 -11.13 6.04
C ILE A 102 -1.36 -12.00 4.97
N LYS A 103 -1.26 -11.48 3.74
CA LYS A 103 -0.67 -12.20 2.61
C LYS A 103 0.47 -11.38 2.02
N LEU A 104 1.60 -12.04 1.76
CA LEU A 104 2.76 -11.44 1.10
C LEU A 104 2.75 -11.79 -0.39
N PHE A 105 2.88 -10.77 -1.22
CA PHE A 105 3.02 -10.91 -2.67
C PHE A 105 4.46 -10.55 -3.05
N TYR A 106 5.01 -11.31 -4.00
CA TYR A 106 6.38 -11.11 -4.47
C TYR A 106 6.48 -11.39 -5.97
N GLY A 107 7.55 -10.87 -6.57
CA GLY A 107 7.83 -11.08 -7.98
C GLY A 107 8.03 -12.56 -8.29
N THR A 108 7.24 -13.11 -9.21
CA THR A 108 7.42 -14.46 -9.73
C THR A 108 7.90 -14.35 -11.17
N LEU A 109 9.05 -14.93 -11.48
CA LEU A 109 9.50 -15.05 -12.86
C LEU A 109 8.48 -15.92 -13.61
N ALA A 110 8.01 -15.45 -14.75
CA ALA A 110 7.16 -16.26 -15.61
C ALA A 110 7.97 -17.49 -16.04
N ARG A 111 7.43 -18.69 -15.81
CA ARG A 111 7.92 -19.92 -16.46
C ARG A 111 7.65 -19.85 -17.95
#